data_AF-A0A7K3ZUQ4-F1
#
_entry.id   AF-A0A7K3ZUQ4-F1
#
_cell.length_a   1.000
_cell.length_b   1.000
_cell.length_c   1.000
_cell.angle_alpha   90.00
_cell.angle_beta   90.00
_cell.angle_gamma   90.00
#
_symmetry.space_group_name_H-M   'P 1'
#
loop_
_entity.id
_entity.type
_entity.pdbx_description
1 polymer ?
#
loop_
_entity_poly.entity_id
_entity_poly.type
_entity_poly.pdbx_seq_one_letter_code
_entity_poly.pdbx_strand_id
1 'polypeptide(L)' 'MIPASEMDRSLGMEYYITDAPGCEGKIKSSAGDFIVSELFSERAYEGGRYLIVEVEKTNWDAHR' A
#
# COMPACT_ATOMS: atom_id res chain seq x y z
N MET A 1 -23.39 8.98 -4.73
CA MET A 1 -22.18 9.33 -3.97
C MET A 1 -22.58 9.61 -2.54
N ILE A 2 -21.91 8.97 -1.59
CA ILE A 2 -22.16 9.13 -0.15
C ILE A 2 -21.23 10.21 0.39
N PRO A 3 -21.71 11.17 1.23
CA PRO A 3 -20.84 12.10 1.92
C PRO A 3 -19.79 11.37 2.76
N ALA A 4 -18.53 11.78 2.66
CA ALA A 4 -17.45 11.16 3.42
C ALA A 4 -17.52 11.53 4.91
N SER A 5 -16.73 10.83 5.73
CA SER A 5 -16.62 11.10 7.17
C SER A 5 -16.13 12.54 7.42
N GLU A 6 -16.41 13.12 8.60
CA GLU A 6 -15.94 14.47 8.95
C GLU A 6 -14.40 14.58 8.86
N MET A 7 -13.69 13.51 9.23
CA MET A 7 -12.24 13.44 9.14
C MET A 7 -11.76 13.51 7.69
N ASP A 8 -12.33 12.72 6.78
CA ASP A 8 -11.96 12.75 5.37
C ASP A 8 -12.29 14.09 4.72
N ARG A 9 -13.42 14.69 5.10
CA ARG A 9 -13.84 16.02 4.63
C ARG A 9 -12.89 17.12 5.11
N SER A 10 -12.35 17.01 6.32
CA SER A 10 -11.32 17.93 6.81
C SER A 10 -10.03 17.91 5.97
N LEU A 11 -9.81 16.82 5.21
CA LEU A 11 -8.71 16.64 4.27
C LEU A 11 -9.08 16.97 2.81
N GLY A 12 -10.31 17.46 2.56
CA GLY A 12 -10.80 17.82 1.23
C GLY A 12 -11.43 16.65 0.44
N MET A 13 -11.62 15.49 1.06
CA MET A 13 -12.36 14.38 0.45
C MET A 13 -13.84 14.47 0.83
N GLU A 14 -14.66 15.03 -0.06
CA GLU A 14 -16.08 15.32 0.25
C GLU A 14 -17.01 14.10 0.11
N TYR A 15 -16.70 13.16 -0.79
CA TYR A 15 -17.59 12.06 -1.13
C TYR A 15 -16.82 10.77 -1.47
N TYR A 16 -17.45 9.62 -1.25
CA TYR A 16 -17.02 8.34 -1.80
C TYR A 16 -17.62 8.12 -3.20
N ILE A 17 -16.85 7.45 -4.06
CA ILE A 17 -17.24 7.19 -5.46
C ILE A 17 -18.42 6.23 -5.58
N THR A 18 -18.55 5.26 -4.66
CA THR A 18 -19.65 4.28 -4.61
C THR A 18 -20.66 4.63 -3.51
N ASP A 19 -21.84 4.02 -3.60
CA ASP A 19 -22.92 4.10 -2.60
C ASP A 19 -23.19 2.77 -1.88
N ALA A 20 -22.32 1.78 -2.09
CA ALA A 20 -22.39 0.51 -1.37
C ALA A 20 -22.12 0.73 0.13
N PRO A 21 -22.82 -0.01 1.02
CA PRO A 21 -22.50 0.00 2.45
C PRO A 21 -21.04 -0.40 2.70
N GLY A 22 -20.43 0.21 3.72
CA GLY A 22 -19.07 -0.15 4.14
C GLY A 22 -19.00 -1.62 4.59
N CYS A 23 -17.89 -2.29 4.29
CA CYS A 23 -17.69 -3.71 4.60
C CYS A 23 -17.34 -3.99 6.07
N GLU A 24 -17.20 -2.95 6.90
CA GLU A 24 -16.67 -3.03 8.27
C GLU A 24 -15.32 -3.78 8.34
N GLY A 25 -14.94 -4.25 9.53
CA GLY A 25 -13.77 -5.10 9.73
C GLY A 25 -12.46 -4.36 10.01
N LYS A 26 -11.39 -5.14 10.13
CA LYS A 26 -10.03 -4.66 10.43
C LYS A 26 -9.04 -5.25 9.43
N ILE A 27 -8.33 -4.37 8.74
CA ILE A 27 -7.22 -4.75 7.85
C ILE A 27 -5.89 -4.78 8.62
N LYS A 28 -4.89 -5.48 8.07
CA LYS A 28 -3.53 -5.57 8.63
C LYS A 28 -3.51 -6.13 10.06
N SER A 29 -4.31 -7.16 10.35
CA SER A 29 -4.33 -7.78 11.68
C SER A 29 -3.09 -8.66 11.92
N SER A 30 -2.55 -9.25 10.85
CA SER A 30 -1.24 -9.90 10.78
C SER A 30 -0.41 -9.33 9.62
N ALA A 31 0.89 -9.57 9.62
CA ALA A 31 1.74 -9.19 8.49
C ALA A 31 1.33 -9.88 7.17
N GLY A 32 0.76 -11.08 7.24
CA GLY A 32 0.27 -11.81 6.07
C GLY A 32 -1.02 -11.23 5.47
N ASP A 33 -1.74 -10.36 6.18
CA ASP A 33 -2.98 -9.75 5.68
C ASP A 33 -2.70 -8.57 4.71
N PHE A 34 -1.44 -8.17 4.57
CA PHE A 34 -1.04 -7.02 3.76
C PHE A 34 0.28 -7.28 3.04
N ILE A 35 0.17 -7.75 1.81
CA ILE A 35 1.31 -8.11 0.96
C ILE A 35 1.54 -6.98 -0.03
N VAL A 36 2.80 -6.53 -0.14
CA VAL A 36 3.23 -5.50 -1.08
C VAL A 36 4.39 -6.03 -1.89
N SER A 37 4.30 -5.87 -3.22
CA SER A 37 5.40 -6.13 -4.15
C SER A 37 5.68 -4.84 -4.92
N GLU A 38 6.94 -4.42 -4.97
CA GLU A 38 7.35 -3.26 -5.74
C GLU A 38 7.30 -3.60 -7.24
N LEU A 39 6.60 -2.77 -8.02
CA LEU A 39 6.57 -2.89 -9.47
C LEU A 39 7.64 -1.98 -10.07
N PHE A 40 8.70 -2.58 -10.58
CA PHE A 40 9.73 -1.91 -11.36
C PHE A 40 9.59 -2.23 -12.85
N SER A 41 10.01 -1.29 -13.70
CA SER A 41 10.13 -1.54 -15.14
C SER A 41 11.11 -2.68 -15.40
N GLU A 42 10.80 -3.57 -16.35
CA GLU A 42 11.77 -4.56 -16.82
C GLU A 42 13.07 -3.88 -17.27
N ARG A 43 14.20 -4.34 -16.74
CA ARG A 43 15.54 -3.85 -17.08
C ARG A 43 16.51 -5.01 -17.12
N ALA A 44 17.33 -5.06 -18.17
CA ALA A 44 18.50 -5.92 -18.19
C ALA A 44 19.58 -5.27 -17.32
N TYR A 45 19.99 -5.95 -16.25
CA TYR A 45 21.07 -5.49 -15.38
C TYR A 45 22.37 -6.16 -15.82
N GLU A 46 23.12 -5.50 -16.70
CA GLU A 46 24.39 -6.00 -17.23
C GLU A 46 25.50 -4.95 -17.05
N GLY A 47 26.60 -5.36 -16.41
CA GLY A 47 27.76 -4.51 -16.15
C GLY A 47 27.50 -3.38 -15.14
N GLY A 48 28.46 -3.12 -14.25
CA GLY A 48 28.32 -2.04 -13.27
C GLY A 48 29.05 -2.32 -11.96
N ARG A 49 29.03 -1.32 -11.07
CA ARG A 49 29.68 -1.40 -9.76
C ARG A 49 28.79 -1.97 -8.66
N TYR A 50 27.49 -2.08 -8.91
CA TYR A 50 26.50 -2.40 -7.88
C TYR A 50 25.86 -3.76 -8.15
N LEU A 51 25.65 -4.51 -7.07
CA LEU A 51 24.83 -5.70 -7.06
C LEU A 51 23.38 -5.30 -6.82
N ILE A 52 22.49 -5.78 -7.67
CA ILE A 52 21.04 -5.62 -7.50
C ILE A 52 20.50 -6.89 -6.86
N VAL A 53 19.71 -6.74 -5.80
CA VAL A 53 19.08 -7.85 -5.07
C VAL A 53 17.62 -7.53 -4.84
N GLU A 54 16.79 -8.57 -4.87
CA GLU A 54 15.42 -8.51 -4.37
C GLU A 54 15.42 -8.95 -2.91
N VAL A 55 14.69 -8.22 -2.07
CA VAL A 55 14.59 -8.52 -0.62
C VAL A 55 13.13 -8.70 -0.27
N GLU A 56 12.78 -9.93 0.12
CA GLU A 56 11.51 -10.21 0.76
C GLU A 56 11.65 -10.01 2.26
N LYS A 57 10.70 -9.28 2.86
CA LYS A 57 10.68 -8.99 4.30
C LYS A 57 9.28 -9.09 4.86
N THR A 58 9.18 -9.70 6.04
CA THR A 58 7.93 -9.82 6.79
C THR A 58 8.13 -9.24 8.18
N ASN A 59 7.28 -8.28 8.56
CA ASN A 59 7.34 -7.61 9.86
C ASN A 59 8.72 -6.99 10.19
N TRP A 60 9.34 -6.34 9.20
CA TRP A 60 10.67 -5.73 9.34
C TRP A 60 10.67 -4.28 8.85
N ASP A 61 11.18 -3.38 9.69
CA ASP A 61 11.49 -2.00 9.34
C ASP A 61 12.63 -1.92 8.30
N ALA A 62 12.61 -0.95 7.39
CA ALA A 62 13.64 -0.85 6.36
C ALA A 62 14.97 -0.26 6.86
N HIS A 63 14.94 0.50 7.96
CA HIS A 63 16.07 1.29 8.45
C HIS A 63 16.46 0.94 9.90
N ARG A 64 15.57 0.33 10.68
CA ARG A 64 15.82 -0.02 12.09
C ARG A 64 15.86 -1.51 12.36
#